data_AF-A0A3C1WPZ6-F1
#
_entry.id   AF-A0A3C1WPZ6-F1
#
_cell.length_a   1.000
_cell.length_b   1.000
_cell.length_c   1.000
_cell.angle_alpha   90.00
_cell.angle_beta   90.00
_cell.angle_gamma   90.00
#
_symmetry.space_group_name_H-M   'P 1'
#
loop_
_entity.id
_entity.type
_entity.pdbx_description
1 polymer ?
#
loop_
_entity_poly.entity_id
_entity_poly.type
_entity_poly.pdbx_seq_one_letter_code
_entity_poly.pdbx_strand_id
1 'polypeptide(L)' 'MRNSTKLKNVLMKYDIHLSMDDDFQFKMAIADKTNDDEQYFEGKAYAEVLAKAHSYLLKKIKSELKRRIE' A
#
# COMPACT_ATOMS: atom_id res chain seq x y z
N MET A 1 -9.46 4.18 -19.20
CA MET A 1 -10.51 4.19 -18.14
C MET A 1 -10.43 3.04 -17.14
N ARG A 2 -10.13 1.78 -17.52
CA ARG A 2 -10.12 0.66 -16.54
C ARG A 2 -9.07 0.79 -15.43
N ASN A 3 -7.88 1.34 -15.73
CA ASN A 3 -6.78 1.47 -14.77
C ASN A 3 -6.94 2.69 -13.85
N SER A 4 -7.47 3.80 -14.35
CA SER A 4 -7.74 5.00 -13.55
C SER A 4 -8.81 4.74 -12.49
N THR A 5 -9.84 3.95 -12.78
CA THR A 5 -10.85 3.56 -11.78
C THR A 5 -10.26 2.71 -10.66
N LYS A 6 -9.35 1.78 -10.98
CA LYS A 6 -8.67 0.96 -9.97
C LYS A 6 -7.81 1.81 -9.04
N LEU A 7 -7.03 2.74 -9.60
CA LEU A 7 -6.22 3.65 -8.80
C LEU A 7 -7.10 4.56 -7.93
N LYS A 8 -8.18 5.12 -8.48
CA LYS A 8 -9.15 5.90 -7.71
C LYS A 8 -9.68 5.11 -6.52
N ASN A 9 -10.06 3.85 -6.72
CA ASN A 9 -10.56 3.00 -5.63
C ASN A 9 -9.51 2.78 -4.54
N VAL A 10 -8.24 2.59 -4.91
CA VAL A 10 -7.13 2.48 -3.94
C VAL A 10 -6.99 3.77 -3.15
N LEU A 11 -6.94 4.92 -3.81
CA LEU A 11 -6.78 6.24 -3.16
C LEU A 11 -8.01 6.69 -2.34
N MET A 12 -9.18 6.10 -2.61
CA MET A 12 -10.37 6.29 -1.79
C MET A 12 -10.32 5.48 -0.49
N LYS A 13 -9.63 4.34 -0.47
CA LYS A 13 -9.48 3.51 0.74
C LYS A 13 -8.23 3.86 1.54
N TYR A 14 -7.14 4.22 0.87
CA TYR A 14 -5.84 4.43 1.51
C TYR A 14 -5.30 5.83 1.24
N ASP A 15 -4.63 6.40 2.22
CA ASP A 15 -3.66 7.47 2.02
C ASP A 15 -2.29 6.86 1.78
N ILE A 16 -1.63 7.31 0.72
CA ILE A 16 -0.33 6.80 0.29
C ILE A 16 0.64 7.97 0.25
N HIS A 17 1.67 7.90 1.09
CA HIS A 17 2.76 8.86 1.11
C HIS A 17 4.01 8.20 0.57
N LEU A 18 4.63 8.82 -0.43
CA LEU A 18 5.89 8.40 -1.04
C LEU A 18 6.90 9.52 -0.85
N SER A 19 8.04 9.20 -0.28
CA SER A 19 9.13 10.16 -0.05
C SER A 19 10.48 9.49 -0.26
N MET A 20 11.52 10.32 -0.38
CA MET A 20 12.91 9.90 -0.38
C MET A 20 13.59 10.68 0.73
N ASP A 21 14.34 10.00 1.59
CA ASP A 21 15.10 10.68 2.64
C ASP A 21 16.47 11.17 2.13
N ASP A 22 17.18 11.88 3.01
CA ASP A 22 18.50 12.45 2.72
C ASP A 22 19.58 11.38 2.45
N ASP A 23 19.33 10.12 2.85
CA ASP A 23 20.19 8.96 2.62
C ASP A 23 19.85 8.23 1.30
N PHE A 24 19.04 8.85 0.44
CA PHE A 24 18.55 8.29 -0.81
C PHE A 24 17.73 6.99 -0.65
N GLN A 25 17.12 6.76 0.51
CA GLN A 25 16.20 5.66 0.71
C GLN A 25 14.78 6.08 0.35
N PHE A 26 14.13 5.25 -0.46
CA PHE A 26 12.72 5.40 -0.76
C PHE A 26 11.90 4.91 0.41
N LYS A 27 10.96 5.72 0.87
CA LYS A 27 10.00 5.40 1.92
C LYS A 27 8.59 5.52 1.39
N MET A 28 7.74 4.59 1.79
CA MET A 28 6.32 4.64 1.54
C MET A 28 5.55 4.34 2.81
N ALA A 29 4.54 5.16 3.11
CA ALA A 29 3.54 4.87 4.11
C ALA A 29 2.19 4.63 3.41
N ILE A 30 1.47 3.60 3.87
CA ILE A 30 0.09 3.33 3.47
C ILE A 30 -0.75 3.33 4.74
N ALA A 31 -1.67 4.28 4.85
CA ALA A 31 -2.65 4.37 5.92
C ALA A 31 -4.03 4.00 5.38
N ASP A 32 -4.75 3.10 6.03
CA ASP A 32 -6.16 2.86 5.70
C ASP A 32 -7.02 4.00 6.26
N LYS A 33 -7.95 4.52 5.47
CA LYS A 33 -8.85 5.60 5.90
C LYS A 33 -9.97 5.12 6.81
N THR A 34 -10.20 3.82 6.84
CA THR A 34 -11.35 3.20 7.53
C THR A 34 -10.95 2.52 8.84
N ASN A 35 -9.66 2.25 9.02
CA ASN A 35 -9.11 1.69 10.25
C ASN A 35 -7.75 2.35 10.53
N ASP A 36 -7.37 2.44 11.79
CA ASP A 36 -6.13 3.10 12.24
C ASP A 36 -4.86 2.25 11.93
N ASP A 37 -4.89 1.52 10.81
CA ASP A 37 -3.81 0.62 10.38
C ASP A 37 -2.92 1.35 9.37
N GLU A 38 -1.70 1.60 9.81
CA GLU A 38 -0.64 2.18 9.01
C GLU A 38 0.49 1.17 8.80
N GLN A 39 1.00 1.12 7.58
CA GLN A 39 2.15 0.30 7.24
C GLN A 39 3.20 1.10 6.49
N TYR A 40 4.44 0.96 6.95
CA TYR A 40 5.61 1.61 6.38
C TYR A 40 6.47 0.61 5.62
N PHE A 41 7.05 1.08 4.53
CA PHE A 41 7.95 0.34 3.66
C PHE A 41 9.14 1.22 3.30
N GLU A 42 10.32 0.63 3.28
CA GLU A 42 11.55 1.30 2.86
C GLU A 42 12.35 0.42 1.90
N GLY A 43 13.20 1.03 1.09
CA GLY A 43 14.02 0.30 0.13
C GLY A 43 14.99 1.21 -0.60
N LYS A 44 16.02 0.60 -1.20
CA LYS A 44 17.05 1.33 -1.95
C LYS A 44 16.57 1.76 -3.34
N ALA A 45 15.48 1.16 -3.81
CA ALA A 45 14.86 1.49 -5.08
C ALA A 45 13.35 1.61 -4.94
N TYR A 46 12.74 2.53 -5.68
CA TYR A 46 11.30 2.72 -5.74
C TYR A 46 10.53 1.41 -6.06
N ALA A 47 11.03 0.62 -7.00
CA ALA A 47 10.42 -0.66 -7.38
C ALA A 47 10.39 -1.67 -6.22
N GLU A 48 11.41 -1.67 -5.36
CA GLU A 48 11.49 -2.54 -4.19
C GLU A 48 10.39 -2.18 -3.18
N VAL A 49 10.22 -0.88 -2.91
CA VAL A 49 9.19 -0.35 -2.01
C VAL A 49 7.78 -0.68 -2.50
N LEU A 50 7.52 -0.52 -3.80
CA LEU A 50 6.26 -0.92 -4.40
C LEU A 50 6.00 -2.43 -4.32
N ALA A 51 7.02 -3.25 -4.55
CA ALA A 51 6.87 -4.70 -4.47
C ALA A 51 6.53 -5.18 -3.04
N LYS A 52 7.17 -4.58 -2.03
CA LYS A 52 6.88 -4.84 -0.61
C LYS A 52 5.43 -4.51 -0.28
N ALA A 53 4.96 -3.33 -0.68
CA ALA A 53 3.60 -2.90 -0.40
C ALA A 53 2.53 -3.65 -1.16
N HIS A 54 2.78 -3.96 -2.44
CA HIS A 54 1.88 -4.82 -3.21
C HIS A 54 1.71 -6.18 -2.53
N SER A 55 2.81 -6.78 -2.07
CA SER A 55 2.80 -8.06 -1.37
C SER A 55 2.02 -7.98 -0.04
N TYR A 56 2.18 -6.89 0.70
CA TYR A 56 1.42 -6.61 1.93
C TYR A 56 -0.08 -6.51 1.66
N LEU A 57 -0.48 -5.66 0.73
CA LEU A 57 -1.90 -5.47 0.38
C LEU A 57 -2.53 -6.76 -0.13
N LEU A 58 -1.79 -7.55 -0.92
CA LEU A 58 -2.27 -8.84 -1.41
C LEU A 58 -2.51 -9.83 -0.26
N LYS A 59 -1.64 -9.87 0.75
CA LYS A 59 -1.83 -10.68 1.96
C LYS A 59 -3.07 -10.22 2.74
N LYS A 60 -3.26 -8.90 2.91
CA LYS A 60 -4.45 -8.34 3.56
C LYS A 60 -5.73 -8.74 2.84
N ILE A 61 -5.79 -8.56 1.53
CA ILE A 61 -6.96 -8.94 0.71
C ILE A 61 -7.29 -10.43 0.87
N LYS A 62 -6.27 -11.31 0.82
CA LYS A 62 -6.47 -12.75 1.02
C LYS A 62 -7.00 -13.07 2.43
N SER A 63 -6.49 -12.39 3.45
CA SER A 63 -6.94 -12.56 4.83
C SER A 63 -8.38 -12.07 5.02
N GLU A 64 -8.74 -10.90 4.48
CA GLU A 64 -10.11 -10.38 4.51
C GLU A 64 -11.09 -11.30 3.78
N LEU A 65 -10.69 -11.85 2.61
CA LEU A 65 -11.53 -12.77 1.85
C LEU A 65 -11.81 -14.05 2.64
N LYS A 66 -10.79 -14.60 3.32
CA LYS A 66 -10.95 -15.79 4.17
C LYS A 66 -11.95 -15.52 5.31
N ARG A 67 -11.82 -14.38 6.01
CA ARG A 67 -12.74 -13.97 7.09
C ARG A 67 -14.20 -13.79 6.66
N ARG A 68 -14.48 -13.56 5.37
CA ARG A 68 -15.84 -13.38 4.84
C ARG A 68 -16.52 -14.70 4.46
N ILE A 69 -15.76 -15.77 4.34
CA ILE A 69 -16.23 -17.11 3.94
C ILE A 69 -16.48 -18.00 5.17
N GLU A 70 -15.86 -17.66 6.30
CA GLU A 70 -16.08 -18.26 7.63
C GLU A 70 -17.26 -17.58 8.34
#